data_AF-M1CKH0-F1
#
_entry.id   AF-M1CKH0-F1
#
_cell.length_a   1.000
_cell.length_b   1.000
_cell.length_c   1.000
_cell.angle_alpha   90.00
_cell.angle_beta   90.00
_cell.angle_gamma   90.00
#
_symmetry.space_group_name_H-M   'P 1'
#
loop_
_entity.id
_entity.type
_entity.pdbx_description
1 polymer ?
#
loop_
_entity_poly.entity_id
_entity_poly.type
_entity_poly.pdbx_seq_one_letter_code
_entity_poly.pdbx_strand_id
1 'polypeptide(L)'
;MSDLLTFLDSPDLEVEECFVCILVHNIDGPGLRDSDSQQCLASIAACSHVRMVASIDHVNAPLLWDKKMVHTQFDWYWCHVPTFAPYKVESMFFPFILAHGGSAQSVKTASIVLQSLTPNAQNVFKVLAEHQMAHPDEEGMPINNLYSTCRERFLVSSQVTLNSHLTEFKDHELIKTKRNSDGQDCLCIPLTNEALQKLIADIV
;
A
#
# COMPACT_ATOMS: atom_id res chain seq x y z
N MET A 1 8.23 -8.46 23.35
CA MET A 1 7.45 -9.50 22.63
C MET A 1 7.91 -10.90 23.06
N SER A 2 9.22 -11.12 23.22
CA SER A 2 9.79 -12.34 23.83
C SER A 2 9.21 -12.70 25.19
N ASP A 3 9.05 -11.74 26.09
CA ASP A 3 8.62 -11.99 27.49
C ASP A 3 7.15 -12.41 27.62
N LEU A 4 6.30 -11.98 26.68
CA LEU A 4 4.90 -12.40 26.58
C LEU A 4 4.78 -13.79 25.97
N LEU A 5 5.64 -14.11 24.99
CA LEU A 5 5.69 -15.44 24.38
C LEU A 5 6.20 -16.49 25.39
N THR A 6 7.20 -16.16 26.21
CA THR A 6 7.64 -17.05 27.31
C THR A 6 6.61 -17.18 28.42
N PHE A 7 5.79 -16.14 28.68
CA PHE A 7 4.65 -16.26 29.60
C PHE A 7 3.57 -17.21 29.06
N LEU A 8 3.27 -17.14 27.75
CA LEU A 8 2.32 -18.05 27.08
C LEU A 8 2.83 -19.48 26.97
N ASP A 9 4.16 -19.67 27.05
CA ASP A 9 4.82 -20.98 27.02
C ASP A 9 5.17 -21.51 28.42
N SER A 10 4.88 -20.73 29.48
CA SER A 10 5.14 -21.15 30.86
C SER A 10 4.15 -22.24 31.29
N PRO A 11 4.62 -23.37 31.82
CA PRO A 11 3.78 -24.53 32.17
C PRO A 11 2.95 -24.35 33.46
N ASP A 12 3.09 -23.23 34.18
CA ASP A 12 2.60 -23.06 35.56
C ASP A 12 1.28 -22.27 35.67
N LEU A 13 0.27 -22.61 34.86
CA LEU A 13 -1.11 -22.20 35.14
C LEU A 13 -1.95 -23.44 35.47
N GLU A 14 -1.83 -23.90 36.72
CA GLU A 14 -2.73 -24.89 37.35
C GLU A 14 -4.18 -24.36 37.55
N VAL A 15 -4.62 -23.36 36.77
CA VAL A 15 -5.91 -22.70 36.95
C VAL A 15 -6.67 -22.69 35.62
N GLU A 16 -7.37 -23.80 35.37
CA GLU A 16 -8.30 -24.05 34.25
C GLU A 16 -7.65 -23.99 32.86
N GLU A 17 -8.06 -24.86 31.94
CA GLU A 17 -7.55 -24.95 30.56
C GLU A 17 -7.85 -23.66 29.75
N CYS A 18 -7.20 -22.55 30.07
CA CYS A 18 -7.35 -21.28 29.39
C CYS A 18 -6.59 -21.32 28.08
N PHE A 19 -7.24 -21.80 27.03
CA PHE A 19 -6.75 -21.67 25.67
C PHE A 19 -7.22 -20.35 25.07
N VAL A 20 -6.31 -19.62 24.43
CA VAL A 20 -6.65 -18.40 23.68
C VAL A 20 -6.91 -18.80 22.23
N CYS A 21 -8.13 -18.57 21.75
CA CYS A 21 -8.48 -18.78 20.35
C CYS A 21 -8.35 -17.47 19.58
N ILE A 22 -7.46 -17.44 18.59
CA ILE A 22 -7.27 -16.31 17.68
C ILE A 22 -7.97 -16.64 16.37
N LEU A 23 -8.99 -15.84 16.04
CA LEU A 23 -9.68 -15.91 14.76
C LEU A 23 -9.18 -14.78 13.86
N VAL A 24 -8.52 -15.14 12.75
CA VAL A 24 -8.01 -14.20 11.76
C VAL A 24 -8.83 -14.31 10.48
N HIS A 25 -9.64 -13.30 10.21
CA HIS A 25 -10.28 -13.17 8.91
C HIS A 25 -9.27 -12.64 7.89
N ASN A 26 -9.13 -13.34 6.76
CA ASN A 26 -8.32 -12.94 5.60
C ASN A 26 -6.83 -12.69 5.98
N ILE A 27 -6.12 -13.75 6.39
CA ILE A 27 -4.71 -13.67 6.85
C ILE A 27 -3.74 -13.12 5.78
N ASP A 28 -4.14 -13.21 4.52
CA ASP A 28 -3.46 -12.72 3.31
C ASP A 28 -3.79 -11.26 2.95
N GLY A 29 -4.49 -10.56 3.85
CA GLY A 29 -4.82 -9.14 3.70
C GLY A 29 -3.58 -8.26 3.50
N PRO A 30 -3.70 -7.12 2.79
CA PRO A 30 -2.55 -6.31 2.39
C PRO A 30 -1.71 -5.79 3.57
N GLY A 31 -2.30 -5.57 4.74
CA GLY A 31 -1.58 -5.12 5.94
C GLY A 31 -0.92 -6.23 6.75
N LEU A 32 -1.16 -7.50 6.41
CA LEU A 32 -0.55 -8.67 7.07
C LEU A 32 0.39 -9.42 6.11
N ARG A 33 0.56 -8.94 4.88
CA ARG A 33 1.40 -9.58 3.86
C ARG A 33 2.90 -9.48 4.17
N ASP A 34 3.29 -8.58 5.06
CA ASP A 34 4.68 -8.37 5.46
C ASP A 34 5.26 -9.63 6.13
N SER A 35 6.51 -9.94 5.81
CA SER A 35 7.23 -11.09 6.38
C SER A 35 7.30 -11.03 7.90
N ASP A 36 7.48 -9.84 8.46
CA ASP A 36 7.63 -9.63 9.89
C ASP A 36 6.32 -9.92 10.65
N SER A 37 5.19 -9.49 10.08
CA SER A 37 3.85 -9.75 10.60
C SER A 37 3.52 -11.24 10.57
N GLN A 38 3.82 -11.91 9.46
CA GLN A 38 3.63 -13.37 9.34
C GLN A 38 4.55 -14.13 10.29
N GLN A 39 5.78 -13.68 10.50
CA GLN A 39 6.72 -14.29 11.45
C GLN A 39 6.25 -14.15 12.90
N CYS A 40 5.66 -13.00 13.25
CA CYS A 40 5.07 -12.80 14.57
C CYS A 40 3.86 -13.70 14.79
N LEU A 41 2.95 -13.80 13.80
CA LEU A 41 1.79 -14.69 13.87
C LEU A 41 2.21 -16.16 14.00
N ALA A 42 3.24 -16.56 13.27
CA ALA A 42 3.78 -17.91 13.32
C ALA A 42 4.37 -18.20 14.72
N SER A 43 5.10 -17.25 15.29
CA SER A 43 5.64 -17.37 16.66
C SER A 43 4.54 -17.49 17.72
N ILE A 44 3.41 -16.81 17.51
CA ILE A 44 2.23 -16.90 18.40
C ILE A 44 1.50 -18.24 18.23
N ALA A 45 1.39 -18.76 17.01
CA ALA A 45 0.76 -20.05 16.71
C ALA A 45 1.55 -21.24 17.27
N ALA A 46 2.88 -21.09 17.45
CA ALA A 46 3.74 -22.10 18.03
C ALA A 46 3.53 -22.29 19.55
N CYS A 47 2.88 -21.34 20.23
CA CYS A 47 2.63 -21.43 21.67
C CYS A 47 1.57 -22.47 22.01
N SER A 48 1.84 -23.31 23.02
CA SER A 48 0.99 -24.43 23.43
C SER A 48 -0.45 -24.05 23.86
N HIS A 49 -0.63 -22.86 24.43
CA HIS A 49 -1.92 -22.35 24.91
C HIS A 49 -2.72 -21.56 23.87
N VAL A 50 -2.20 -21.40 22.64
CA VAL A 50 -2.85 -20.60 21.59
C VAL A 50 -3.34 -21.52 20.48
N ARG A 51 -4.59 -21.33 20.07
CA ARG A 51 -5.16 -21.98 18.88
C ARG A 51 -5.51 -20.91 17.86
N MET A 52 -5.11 -21.11 16.61
CA MET A 52 -5.37 -20.15 15.55
C MET A 52 -6.30 -20.76 14.49
N VAL A 53 -7.31 -19.99 14.11
CA VAL A 53 -8.16 -20.28 12.96
C VAL A 53 -8.06 -19.08 12.02
N ALA A 54 -7.72 -19.35 10.76
CA ALA A 54 -7.57 -18.31 9.75
C ALA A 54 -8.38 -18.64 8.50
N SER A 55 -8.92 -17.61 7.84
CA SER A 55 -9.43 -17.72 6.47
C SER A 55 -8.41 -17.18 5.47
N ILE A 56 -8.44 -17.74 4.26
CA ILE A 56 -7.54 -17.41 3.16
C ILE A 56 -8.40 -17.21 1.91
N ASP A 57 -8.18 -16.09 1.23
CA ASP A 57 -8.95 -15.77 0.01
C ASP A 57 -8.05 -15.63 -1.23
N HIS A 58 -6.81 -15.16 -1.07
CA HIS A 58 -5.88 -15.01 -2.19
C HIS A 58 -5.23 -16.32 -2.61
N VAL A 59 -5.21 -16.60 -3.92
CA VAL A 59 -4.62 -17.82 -4.51
C VAL A 59 -3.14 -18.00 -4.13
N ASN A 60 -2.39 -16.89 -4.06
CA ASN A 60 -0.97 -16.91 -3.72
C ASN A 60 -0.68 -16.86 -2.21
N ALA A 61 -1.68 -16.97 -1.33
CA ALA A 61 -1.46 -16.92 0.12
C ALA A 61 -0.41 -17.93 0.64
N PRO A 62 -0.32 -19.18 0.12
CA PRO A 62 0.72 -20.11 0.57
C PRO A 62 2.15 -19.67 0.24
N LEU A 63 2.34 -18.70 -0.68
CA LEU A 63 3.68 -18.15 -1.00
C LEU A 63 4.21 -17.23 0.09
N LEU A 64 3.37 -16.78 1.02
CA LEU A 64 3.78 -15.90 2.12
C LEU A 64 4.55 -16.64 3.21
N TRP A 65 4.49 -17.98 3.23
CA TRP A 65 5.08 -18.77 4.31
C TRP A 65 6.31 -19.55 3.84
N ASP A 66 7.38 -19.45 4.61
CA ASP A 66 8.55 -20.32 4.42
C ASP A 66 8.25 -21.74 4.93
N LYS A 67 8.98 -22.73 4.38
CA LYS A 67 8.85 -24.14 4.76
C LYS A 67 8.97 -24.34 6.28
N LYS A 68 9.83 -23.57 6.94
CA LYS A 68 9.97 -23.61 8.40
C LYS A 68 8.69 -23.15 9.10
N MET A 69 8.14 -22.00 8.71
CA MET A 69 6.94 -21.44 9.34
C MET A 69 5.73 -22.38 9.22
N VAL A 70 5.51 -22.95 8.03
CA VAL A 70 4.39 -23.87 7.79
C VAL A 70 4.52 -25.14 8.63
N HIS A 71 5.70 -25.76 8.64
CA HIS A 71 5.88 -27.08 9.24
C HIS A 71 6.19 -27.07 10.74
N THR A 72 6.83 -26.02 11.27
CA THR A 72 7.27 -26.02 12.67
C THR A 72 6.48 -25.09 13.57
N GLN A 73 5.75 -24.11 13.00
CA GLN A 73 5.10 -23.06 13.80
C GLN A 73 3.58 -23.10 13.66
N PHE A 74 3.06 -23.03 12.43
CA PHE A 74 1.61 -22.96 12.22
C PHE A 74 0.89 -24.32 12.27
N ASP A 75 1.55 -25.41 11.87
CA ASP A 75 0.97 -26.76 11.77
C ASP A 75 -0.46 -26.77 11.19
N TRP A 76 -0.62 -26.19 10.00
CA TRP A 76 -1.94 -25.94 9.43
C TRP A 76 -2.71 -27.22 9.06
N TYR A 77 -3.95 -27.31 9.54
CA TYR A 77 -4.94 -28.22 9.01
C TYR A 77 -5.82 -27.52 7.97
N TRP A 78 -5.71 -27.92 6.70
CA TRP A 78 -6.44 -27.32 5.60
C TRP A 78 -7.86 -27.86 5.50
N CYS A 79 -8.85 -26.98 5.64
CA CYS A 79 -10.26 -27.30 5.43
C CYS A 79 -10.81 -26.53 4.23
N HIS A 80 -11.43 -27.25 3.28
CA HIS A 80 -12.03 -26.63 2.10
C HIS A 80 -13.51 -26.33 2.36
N VAL A 81 -13.86 -25.05 2.51
CA VAL A 81 -15.23 -24.59 2.82
C VAL A 81 -15.68 -23.51 1.83
N PRO A 82 -16.20 -23.88 0.64
CA PRO A 82 -16.72 -22.92 -0.33
C PRO A 82 -18.14 -22.47 0.08
N THR A 83 -18.28 -21.24 0.55
CA THR A 83 -19.57 -20.70 1.02
C THR A 83 -20.41 -20.06 -0.08
N PHE A 84 -19.80 -19.71 -1.23
CA PHE A 84 -20.40 -18.93 -2.33
C PHE A 84 -21.06 -17.61 -1.88
N ALA A 85 -20.75 -17.13 -0.67
CA ALA A 85 -21.27 -15.88 -0.14
C ALA A 85 -20.55 -14.68 -0.80
N PRO A 86 -21.23 -13.55 -1.05
CA PRO A 86 -20.61 -12.37 -1.63
C PRO A 86 -19.68 -11.68 -0.63
N TYR A 87 -18.48 -11.32 -1.09
CA TYR A 87 -17.44 -10.60 -0.34
C TYR A 87 -17.75 -9.12 -0.10
N LYS A 88 -18.84 -8.83 0.63
CA LYS A 88 -19.33 -7.46 0.82
C LYS A 88 -18.44 -6.64 1.75
N VAL A 89 -17.89 -7.26 2.80
CA VAL A 89 -17.12 -6.57 3.83
C VAL A 89 -15.66 -6.44 3.38
N GLU A 90 -15.15 -7.51 2.79
CA GLU A 90 -13.78 -7.64 2.31
C GLU A 90 -13.51 -6.70 1.12
N SER A 91 -14.50 -6.52 0.23
CA SER A 91 -14.33 -5.66 -0.94
C SER A 91 -14.48 -4.16 -0.65
N MET A 92 -14.94 -3.74 0.54
CA MET A 92 -15.12 -2.30 0.83
C MET A 92 -13.81 -1.51 0.79
N PHE A 93 -12.68 -2.19 1.03
CA PHE A 93 -11.36 -1.56 1.12
C PHE A 93 -10.52 -1.75 -0.15
N PHE A 94 -11.02 -2.52 -1.12
CA PHE A 94 -10.37 -2.66 -2.41
C PHE A 94 -10.74 -1.47 -3.30
N PRO A 95 -9.76 -0.84 -3.97
CA PRO A 95 -10.06 0.18 -4.95
C PRO A 95 -10.75 -0.48 -6.13
N PHE A 96 -12.07 -0.36 -6.21
CA PHE A 96 -12.79 -0.74 -7.41
C PHE A 96 -12.41 0.20 -8.55
N ILE A 97 -11.68 -0.33 -9.54
CA ILE A 97 -11.33 0.38 -10.79
C ILE A 97 -12.59 0.91 -11.49
N LEU A 98 -13.73 0.25 -11.31
CA LEU A 98 -15.01 0.61 -11.92
C LEU A 98 -15.86 1.57 -11.08
N ALA A 99 -15.57 1.74 -9.78
CA ALA A 99 -16.33 2.67 -8.93
C ALA A 99 -15.66 4.04 -8.95
N HIS A 100 -16.13 4.91 -9.84
CA HIS A 100 -15.79 6.33 -9.80
C HIS A 100 -16.43 6.97 -8.57
N GLY A 101 -15.67 7.16 -7.48
CA GLY A 101 -16.17 7.98 -6.37
C GLY A 101 -15.44 7.81 -5.04
N GLY A 102 -14.29 8.46 -4.87
CA GLY A 102 -13.74 8.72 -3.54
C GLY A 102 -12.32 9.29 -3.56
N SER A 103 -12.10 10.45 -2.90
CA SER A 103 -10.78 11.08 -2.80
C SER A 103 -9.76 10.23 -2.02
N ALA A 104 -10.21 9.41 -1.06
CA ALA A 104 -9.34 8.51 -0.29
C ALA A 104 -8.87 7.27 -1.07
N GLN A 105 -9.65 6.86 -2.09
CA GLN A 105 -9.32 5.74 -2.98
C GLN A 105 -8.18 6.12 -3.95
N SER A 106 -7.96 7.42 -4.17
CA SER A 106 -6.92 7.96 -5.05
C SER A 106 -5.50 7.57 -4.62
N VAL A 107 -5.20 7.47 -3.32
CA VAL A 107 -3.81 7.26 -2.86
C VAL A 107 -3.30 5.87 -3.20
N LYS A 108 -4.06 4.81 -2.89
CA LYS A 108 -3.65 3.43 -3.20
C LYS A 108 -3.67 3.17 -4.70
N THR A 109 -4.66 3.69 -5.41
CA THR A 109 -4.70 3.64 -6.88
C THR A 109 -3.51 4.40 -7.47
N ALA A 110 -3.15 5.56 -6.93
CA ALA A 110 -1.97 6.32 -7.35
C ALA A 110 -0.68 5.53 -7.11
N SER A 111 -0.52 4.83 -5.98
CA SER A 111 0.64 3.96 -5.76
C SER A 111 0.74 2.86 -6.84
N ILE A 112 -0.36 2.17 -7.14
CA ILE A 112 -0.38 1.12 -8.19
C ILE A 112 -0.05 1.69 -9.58
N VAL A 113 -0.62 2.85 -9.91
CA VAL A 113 -0.33 3.54 -11.18
C VAL A 113 1.13 3.96 -11.23
N LEU A 114 1.66 4.57 -10.16
CA LEU A 114 3.05 5.01 -10.06
C LEU A 114 4.03 3.83 -10.16
N GLN A 115 3.73 2.68 -9.57
CA GLN A 115 4.52 1.45 -9.73
C GLN A 115 4.54 0.93 -11.18
N SER A 116 3.50 1.24 -11.96
CA SER A 116 3.41 0.84 -13.38
C SER A 116 4.14 1.81 -14.31
N LEU A 117 4.45 3.01 -13.83
CA LEU A 117 5.14 4.05 -14.60
C LEU A 117 6.64 3.80 -14.69
N THR A 118 7.28 4.37 -15.72
CA THR A 118 8.74 4.31 -15.88
C THR A 118 9.45 5.01 -14.72
N PRO A 119 10.68 4.59 -14.33
CA PRO A 119 11.41 5.22 -13.24
C PRO A 119 11.68 6.71 -13.49
N ASN A 120 11.83 7.12 -14.75
CA ASN A 120 11.96 8.55 -15.09
C ASN A 120 10.66 9.31 -14.83
N ALA A 121 9.50 8.74 -15.19
CA ALA A 121 8.19 9.34 -14.91
C ALA A 121 7.92 9.42 -13.39
N GLN A 122 8.28 8.38 -12.62
CA GLN A 122 8.22 8.40 -11.15
C GLN A 122 9.06 9.54 -10.57
N ASN A 123 10.28 9.75 -11.09
CA ASN A 123 11.15 10.84 -10.66
C ASN A 123 10.60 12.23 -11.06
N VAL A 124 9.97 12.38 -12.22
CA VAL A 124 9.27 13.62 -12.60
C VAL A 124 8.11 13.91 -11.64
N PHE A 125 7.32 12.88 -11.30
CA PHE A 125 6.26 13.00 -10.30
C PHE A 125 6.81 13.39 -8.91
N LYS A 126 7.95 12.82 -8.51
CA LYS A 126 8.64 13.17 -7.26
C LYS A 126 9.07 14.63 -7.22
N VAL A 127 9.63 15.17 -8.31
CA VAL A 127 10.02 16.59 -8.41
C VAL A 127 8.79 17.50 -8.24
N LEU A 128 7.68 17.14 -8.87
CA LEU A 128 6.42 17.88 -8.75
C LEU A 128 5.90 17.85 -7.30
N ALA A 129 5.95 16.68 -6.65
CA ALA A 129 5.50 16.50 -5.28
C ALA A 129 6.40 17.25 -4.27
N GLU A 130 7.73 17.19 -4.42
CA GLU A 130 8.70 17.93 -3.58
C GLU A 130 8.43 19.44 -3.62
N HIS A 131 8.14 19.99 -4.80
CA HIS A 131 7.87 21.41 -4.96
C HIS A 131 6.52 21.82 -4.37
N GLN A 132 5.48 20.99 -4.52
CA GLN A 132 4.17 21.23 -3.92
C GLN A 132 4.25 21.21 -2.38
N MET A 133 5.12 20.37 -1.81
CA MET A 133 5.39 20.37 -0.36
C MET A 133 6.19 21.60 0.10
N ALA A 134 7.13 22.09 -0.73
CA ALA A 134 7.93 23.26 -0.40
C ALA A 134 7.15 24.59 -0.48
N HIS A 135 6.13 24.67 -1.34
CA HIS A 135 5.31 25.87 -1.53
C HIS A 135 3.81 25.55 -1.36
N PRO A 136 3.33 25.33 -0.11
CA PRO A 136 1.93 24.98 0.16
C PRO A 136 0.94 26.12 -0.14
N ASP A 137 1.40 27.36 -0.25
CA ASP A 137 0.59 28.56 -0.53
C ASP A 137 0.48 28.90 -2.04
N GLU A 138 1.26 28.27 -2.92
CA GLU A 138 1.17 28.52 -4.37
C GLU A 138 0.28 27.48 -5.08
N GLU A 139 -0.64 27.93 -5.94
CA GLU A 139 -1.61 27.09 -6.69
C GLU A 139 -0.98 26.27 -7.85
N GLY A 140 0.18 25.66 -7.61
CA GLY A 140 0.80 24.69 -8.51
C GLY A 140 2.03 25.22 -9.26
N MET A 141 2.84 24.28 -9.75
CA MET A 141 4.09 24.58 -10.43
C MET A 141 3.85 24.94 -11.91
N PRO A 142 4.45 26.02 -12.44
CA PRO A 142 4.37 26.32 -13.87
C PRO A 142 5.19 25.31 -14.67
N ILE A 143 4.68 24.92 -15.85
CA ILE A 143 5.32 23.93 -16.73
C ILE A 143 6.77 24.28 -17.10
N ASN A 144 7.09 25.58 -17.20
CA ASN A 144 8.43 26.07 -17.51
C ASN A 144 9.45 25.78 -16.40
N ASN A 145 9.02 25.86 -15.14
CA ASN A 145 9.87 25.55 -13.99
C ASN A 145 10.07 24.03 -13.90
N LEU A 146 9.00 23.25 -14.06
CA LEU A 146 9.09 21.78 -14.11
C LEU A 146 10.08 21.31 -15.18
N TYR A 147 9.99 21.86 -16.39
CA TYR A 147 10.89 21.51 -17.48
C TYR A 147 12.35 21.83 -17.15
N SER A 148 12.61 23.00 -16.56
CA SER A 148 13.97 23.41 -16.15
C SER A 148 14.54 22.45 -15.11
N THR A 149 13.79 22.14 -14.05
CA THR A 149 14.22 21.21 -12.99
C THR A 149 14.38 19.78 -13.50
N CYS A 150 13.47 19.29 -14.35
CA CYS A 150 13.59 17.96 -14.95
C CYS A 150 14.78 17.86 -15.89
N ARG A 151 15.14 18.94 -16.59
CA ARG A 151 16.33 18.99 -17.45
C ARG A 151 17.62 19.02 -16.63
N GLU A 152 17.65 19.77 -15.54
CA GLU A 152 18.79 19.82 -14.60
C GLU A 152 19.05 18.46 -13.94
N ARG A 153 17.99 17.72 -13.60
CA ARG A 153 18.10 16.36 -13.04
C ARG A 153 18.22 15.25 -14.11
N PHE A 154 18.38 15.61 -15.39
CA PHE A 154 18.50 14.69 -16.54
C PHE A 154 17.35 13.67 -16.67
N LEU A 155 16.13 14.04 -16.26
CA LEU A 155 14.95 13.16 -16.27
C LEU A 155 14.26 13.09 -17.64
N VAL A 156 14.34 14.17 -18.42
CA VAL A 156 13.69 14.30 -19.74
C VAL A 156 14.66 14.84 -20.79
N SER A 157 14.57 14.30 -22.01
CA SER A 157 15.42 14.71 -23.13
C SER A 157 14.84 15.88 -23.94
N SER A 158 13.52 16.03 -23.96
CA SER A 158 12.82 17.06 -24.74
C SER A 158 11.52 17.51 -24.08
N GLN A 159 10.99 18.66 -24.50
CA GLN A 159 9.66 19.11 -24.07
C GLN A 159 8.56 18.12 -24.50
N VAL A 160 8.73 17.45 -25.63
CA VAL A 160 7.75 16.48 -26.15
C VAL A 160 7.65 15.26 -25.22
N THR A 161 8.78 14.75 -24.73
CA THR A 161 8.79 13.65 -23.75
C THR A 161 8.14 14.07 -22.43
N LEU A 162 8.38 15.30 -21.97
CA LEU A 162 7.70 15.81 -20.77
C LEU A 162 6.17 15.90 -20.98
N ASN A 163 5.73 16.42 -22.12
CA ASN A 163 4.31 16.51 -22.44
C ASN A 163 3.64 15.12 -22.53
N SER A 164 4.36 14.10 -23.02
CA SER A 164 3.88 12.71 -23.01
C SER A 164 3.62 12.22 -21.58
N HIS A 165 4.58 12.43 -20.67
CA HIS A 165 4.42 12.06 -19.25
C HIS A 165 3.29 12.87 -18.57
N LEU A 166 3.17 14.15 -18.86
CA LEU A 166 2.08 14.98 -18.35
C LEU A 166 0.71 14.52 -18.85
N THR A 167 0.63 14.07 -20.11
CA THR A 167 -0.61 13.50 -20.66
C THR A 167 -0.98 12.21 -19.93
N GLU A 168 0.00 11.34 -19.71
CA GLU A 168 -0.17 10.09 -18.95
C GLU A 168 -0.63 10.36 -17.51
N PHE A 169 -0.04 11.33 -16.80
CA PHE A 169 -0.48 11.70 -15.46
C PHE A 169 -1.89 12.30 -15.43
N LYS A 170 -2.29 13.00 -16.49
CA LYS A 170 -3.63 13.57 -16.64
C LYS A 170 -4.67 12.47 -16.89
N ASP A 171 -4.34 11.48 -17.73
CA ASP A 171 -5.20 10.35 -18.05
C ASP A 171 -5.47 9.47 -16.82
N HIS A 172 -4.51 9.38 -15.91
CA HIS A 172 -4.65 8.71 -14.62
C HIS A 172 -5.23 9.58 -13.49
N GLU A 173 -5.70 10.79 -13.80
CA GLU A 173 -6.24 11.77 -12.84
C GLU A 173 -5.28 12.11 -11.67
N LEU A 174 -3.98 11.88 -11.85
CA LEU A 174 -2.94 12.15 -10.84
C LEU A 174 -2.59 13.64 -10.73
N ILE A 175 -2.82 14.39 -11.81
CA ILE A 175 -2.58 15.83 -11.87
C ILE A 175 -3.82 16.56 -12.37
N LYS A 176 -4.03 17.76 -11.87
CA LYS A 176 -4.98 18.73 -12.42
C LYS A 176 -4.21 19.93 -12.94
N THR A 177 -4.49 20.31 -14.17
CA THR A 177 -3.99 21.56 -14.75
C THR A 177 -4.95 22.67 -14.36
N LYS A 178 -4.48 23.64 -13.57
CA LYS A 178 -5.20 24.89 -13.30
C LYS A 178 -4.54 25.99 -14.13
N ARG A 179 -5.36 26.82 -14.78
CA ARG A 179 -4.85 27.99 -15.50
C ARG A 179 -4.94 29.19 -14.57
N ASN A 180 -3.80 29.78 -14.25
CA ASN A 180 -3.76 30.98 -13.40
C ASN A 180 -4.32 32.20 -14.14
N SER A 181 -4.65 33.26 -13.40
CA SER A 181 -5.08 34.57 -13.93
C SER A 181 -4.04 35.21 -14.87
N ASP A 182 -2.78 34.79 -14.78
CA ASP A 182 -1.66 35.18 -15.65
C ASP A 182 -1.64 34.43 -17.00
N GLY A 183 -2.54 33.46 -17.20
CA GLY A 183 -2.66 32.69 -18.44
C GLY A 183 -1.68 31.51 -18.55
N GLN A 184 -0.79 31.31 -17.57
CA GLN A 184 0.12 30.17 -17.47
C GLN A 184 -0.59 28.93 -16.88
N ASP A 185 -0.23 27.76 -17.42
CA ASP A 185 -0.73 26.47 -16.97
C ASP A 185 0.10 25.98 -15.77
N CYS A 186 -0.55 25.91 -14.60
CA CYS A 186 0.00 25.38 -13.36
C CYS A 186 -0.46 23.94 -13.15
N LEU A 187 0.48 23.09 -12.75
CA LEU A 187 0.25 21.67 -12.46
C LEU A 187 0.09 21.52 -10.95
N CYS A 188 -1.04 20.97 -10.51
CA CYS A 188 -1.30 20.67 -9.10
C CYS A 188 -1.70 19.21 -8.93
N ILE A 189 -1.17 18.56 -7.89
CA ILE A 189 -1.57 17.21 -7.51
C ILE A 189 -2.76 17.34 -6.56
N PRO A 190 -3.96 16.79 -6.87
CA PRO A 190 -5.15 16.92 -6.05
C PRO A 190 -5.14 15.97 -4.84
N LEU A 191 -4.00 15.87 -4.14
CA LEU A 191 -3.83 15.07 -2.93
C LEU A 191 -3.40 15.95 -1.76
N THR A 192 -3.81 15.57 -0.55
CA THR A 192 -3.36 16.18 0.71
C THR A 192 -1.86 15.97 0.92
N ASN A 193 -1.16 16.95 1.50
CA ASN A 193 0.28 16.88 1.76
C ASN A 193 0.68 15.62 2.56
N GLU A 194 -0.14 15.17 3.52
CA GLU A 194 0.10 13.95 4.29
C GLU A 194 0.08 12.66 3.42
N ALA A 195 -0.80 12.63 2.41
CA ALA A 195 -0.91 11.50 1.49
C ALA A 195 0.25 11.50 0.48
N LEU A 196 0.67 12.68 0.02
CA LEU A 196 1.85 12.84 -0.84
C LEU A 196 3.12 12.35 -0.15
N GLN A 197 3.32 12.71 1.13
CA GLN A 197 4.47 12.24 1.90
C GLN A 197 4.51 10.71 2.01
N LYS A 198 3.34 10.08 2.24
CA LYS A 198 3.23 8.61 2.25
C LYS A 198 3.53 8.00 0.89
N LEU A 199 3.06 8.61 -0.21
CA LEU A 199 3.34 8.12 -1.56
C LEU A 199 4.84 8.22 -1.92
N ILE A 200 5.48 9.34 -1.59
CA ILE A 200 6.92 9.50 -1.84
C ILE A 200 7.72 8.45 -1.03
N ALA A 201 7.29 8.14 0.19
CA ALA A 201 7.92 7.11 1.01
C ALA A 201 7.73 5.69 0.45
N ASP A 202 6.59 5.41 -0.20
CA ASP A 202 6.26 4.10 -0.80
C ASP A 202 6.93 3.87 -2.17
N ILE A 203 7.38 4.94 -2.84
CA ILE A 203 8.09 4.90 -4.13
C ILE A 203 9.61 4.65 -3.94
N VAL A 204 10.12 4.68 -2.70
CA VAL A 204 11.53 4.47 -2.35
C VAL A 204 11.79 3.04 -1.89
#